data_AF-A0A2D6YKK8-F1
#
_entry.id   AF-A0A2D6YKK8-F1
#
_cell.length_a   1.000
_cell.length_b   1.000
_cell.length_c   1.000
_cell.angle_alpha   90.00
_cell.angle_beta   90.00
_cell.angle_gamma   90.00
#
_symmetry.space_group_name_H-M   'P 1'
#
loop_
_entity.id
_entity.type
_entity.pdbx_description
1 polymer ?
#
loop_
_entity_poly.entity_id
_entity_poly.type
_entity_poly.pdbx_seq_one_letter_code
_entity_poly.pdbx_strand_id
1 'polypeptide(L)'
;MKYFFAYTFCVFYFLFECYAQSSLDAHVHGEAELNIVFEGQKLLVELESPSFNLVGFEHEPKTLEQKNLVKKTIELLENFKSVANLSEEASCNIIDTKVSTSMKGVEEGLGEHHEDEHHEDEHHEDEHHEDEHHEDEHHED
;
A
#
# COMPACT_ATOMS: atom_id res chain seq x y z
N MET A 1 -47.11 -63.81 -1.83
CA MET A 1 -46.37 -62.53 -1.78
C MET A 1 -47.27 -61.43 -2.30
N LYS A 2 -47.64 -60.47 -1.45
CA LYS A 2 -48.33 -59.23 -1.83
C LYS A 2 -47.68 -58.11 -1.02
N TYR A 3 -46.85 -57.30 -1.67
CA TYR A 3 -46.35 -56.04 -1.11
C TYR A 3 -47.06 -54.93 -1.88
N PHE A 4 -47.62 -53.93 -1.21
CA PHE A 4 -47.86 -52.61 -1.81
C PHE A 4 -48.15 -51.61 -0.67
N PHE A 5 -47.09 -51.00 -0.14
CA PHE A 5 -46.64 -49.62 -0.36
C PHE A 5 -47.56 -48.54 0.25
N ALA A 6 -47.32 -48.26 1.54
CA ALA A 6 -47.85 -47.07 2.21
C ALA A 6 -46.97 -45.88 1.80
N TYR A 7 -47.57 -44.89 1.14
CA TYR A 7 -46.86 -43.68 0.72
C TYR A 7 -46.97 -42.63 1.83
N THR A 8 -45.97 -42.56 2.70
CA THR A 8 -45.88 -41.50 3.70
C THR A 8 -45.26 -40.27 3.05
N PHE A 9 -46.07 -39.24 2.81
CA PHE A 9 -45.61 -37.97 2.25
C PHE A 9 -44.91 -37.15 3.35
N CYS A 10 -43.60 -37.35 3.54
CA CYS A 10 -42.79 -36.52 4.42
C CYS A 10 -42.50 -35.17 3.75
N VAL A 11 -43.32 -34.16 4.02
CA VAL A 11 -42.97 -32.78 3.67
C VAL A 11 -41.87 -32.31 4.62
N PHE A 12 -40.61 -32.44 4.19
CA PHE A 12 -39.50 -31.73 4.81
C PHE A 12 -39.66 -30.25 4.47
N TYR A 13 -40.36 -29.51 5.34
CA TYR A 13 -40.22 -28.06 5.40
C TYR A 13 -38.81 -27.78 5.90
N PHE A 14 -37.84 -27.73 4.98
CA PHE A 14 -36.57 -27.08 5.26
C PHE A 14 -36.90 -25.62 5.55
N LEU A 15 -36.88 -25.27 6.84
CA LEU A 15 -36.72 -23.89 7.28
C LEU A 15 -35.33 -23.48 6.79
N PHE A 16 -35.27 -22.94 5.58
CA PHE A 16 -34.11 -22.21 5.12
C PHE A 16 -34.06 -20.94 5.99
N GLU A 17 -33.31 -21.02 7.07
CA GLU A 17 -32.80 -19.83 7.74
C GLU A 17 -31.93 -19.11 6.72
N CYS A 18 -32.50 -18.08 6.10
CA CYS A 18 -31.73 -17.11 5.33
C CYS A 18 -30.84 -16.38 6.34
N TYR A 19 -29.60 -16.83 6.49
CA TYR A 19 -28.57 -16.03 7.11
C TYR A 19 -28.33 -14.81 6.21
N ALA A 20 -28.81 -13.65 6.65
CA ALA A 20 -28.28 -12.40 6.16
C ALA A 20 -26.81 -12.36 6.57
N GLN A 21 -25.91 -12.53 5.61
CA GLN A 21 -24.48 -12.35 5.83
C GLN A 21 -24.30 -10.89 6.24
N SER A 22 -23.85 -10.63 7.48
CA SER A 22 -23.52 -9.29 7.96
C SER A 22 -22.71 -8.57 6.89
N SER A 23 -23.16 -7.38 6.49
CA SER A 23 -22.42 -6.49 5.60
C SER A 23 -20.98 -6.37 6.10
N LEU A 24 -20.02 -6.43 5.16
CA LEU A 24 -18.60 -6.24 5.44
C LEU A 24 -18.43 -5.11 6.45
N ASP A 25 -17.58 -5.39 7.44
CA ASP A 25 -17.16 -4.47 8.48
C ASP A 25 -16.88 -3.07 7.90
N ALA A 26 -17.18 -2.03 8.67
CA ALA A 26 -16.90 -0.67 8.24
C ALA A 26 -15.39 -0.50 8.13
N HIS A 27 -14.84 -0.63 6.91
CA HIS A 27 -13.43 -0.38 6.66
C HIS A 27 -13.17 1.12 6.79
N VAL A 28 -12.66 1.54 7.95
CA VAL A 28 -12.21 2.91 8.15
C VAL A 28 -10.87 3.06 7.44
N HIS A 29 -10.89 3.70 6.28
CA HIS A 29 -9.67 4.05 5.55
C HIS A 29 -9.13 5.39 6.05
N GLY A 30 -7.84 5.44 6.37
CA GLY A 30 -7.13 6.70 6.61
C GLY A 30 -7.37 7.34 7.97
N GLU A 31 -7.86 6.62 8.96
CA GLU A 31 -7.86 7.12 10.35
C GLU A 31 -6.42 7.22 10.87
N ALA A 32 -6.09 8.35 11.48
CA ALA A 32 -4.79 8.61 12.09
C ALA A 32 -4.99 9.08 13.53
N GLU A 33 -4.05 8.73 14.40
CA GLU A 33 -4.06 9.07 15.81
C GLU A 33 -2.92 10.04 16.12
N LEU A 34 -3.22 11.13 16.84
CA LEU A 34 -2.24 12.10 17.31
C LEU A 34 -2.27 12.14 18.83
N ASN A 35 -1.17 11.69 19.43
CA ASN A 35 -0.94 11.73 20.87
C ASN A 35 -0.09 12.93 21.25
N ILE A 36 -0.53 13.69 22.25
CA ILE A 36 0.20 14.82 22.80
C ILE A 36 0.27 14.66 24.32
N VAL A 37 1.48 14.57 24.85
CA VAL A 37 1.74 14.35 26.27
C VAL A 37 2.65 15.44 26.82
N PHE A 38 2.26 16.01 27.96
CA PHE A 38 3.07 16.95 28.71
C PHE A 38 3.52 16.32 30.03
N GLU A 39 4.82 16.22 30.25
CA GLU A 39 5.42 15.75 31.50
C GLU A 39 6.48 16.74 31.99
N GLY A 40 6.13 17.52 33.03
CA GLY A 40 6.99 18.58 33.54
C GLY A 40 7.28 19.64 32.47
N GLN A 41 8.52 19.69 31.98
CA GLN A 41 8.97 20.59 30.91
C GLN A 41 9.15 19.88 29.56
N LYS A 42 8.70 18.63 29.45
CA LYS A 42 8.78 17.84 28.22
C LYS A 42 7.41 17.80 27.54
N LEU A 43 7.44 17.99 26.23
CA LEU A 43 6.31 17.80 25.32
C LEU A 43 6.68 16.63 24.39
N LEU A 44 5.87 15.59 24.38
CA LEU A 44 5.95 14.49 23.42
C LEU A 44 4.77 14.60 22.46
N VAL A 45 5.06 14.52 21.17
CA VAL A 45 4.06 14.48 20.10
C VAL A 45 4.33 13.23 19.28
N GLU A 46 3.32 12.40 19.11
CA GLU A 46 3.38 11.16 18.34
C GLU A 46 2.20 11.10 17.38
N LEU A 47 2.49 10.84 16.10
CA LEU A 47 1.49 10.65 15.06
C LEU A 47 1.60 9.22 14.54
N GLU A 48 0.52 8.45 14.68
CA GLU A 48 0.35 7.15 14.02
C GLU A 48 -0.65 7.30 12.88
N SER A 49 -0.26 6.94 11.67
CA SER A 49 -1.10 7.12 10.49
C SER A 49 -0.83 6.02 9.45
N PRO A 50 -1.88 5.54 8.75
CA PRO A 50 -1.74 4.77 7.53
C PRO A 50 -0.85 5.53 6.53
N SER A 51 -0.01 4.79 5.81
CA SER A 51 0.87 5.38 4.78
C SER A 51 0.07 6.08 3.67
N PHE A 52 -1.16 5.63 3.41
CA PHE A 52 -2.06 6.25 2.43
C PHE A 52 -2.27 7.75 2.70
N ASN A 53 -2.39 8.16 3.96
CA ASN A 53 -2.61 9.57 4.31
C ASN A 53 -1.43 10.48 3.96
N LEU A 54 -0.24 9.90 3.85
CA LEU A 54 1.02 10.63 3.68
C LEU A 54 1.58 10.52 2.25
N VAL A 55 1.44 9.36 1.62
CA VAL A 55 2.01 9.07 0.29
C VAL A 55 0.99 8.53 -0.72
N GLY A 56 -0.26 8.28 -0.32
CA GLY A 56 -1.35 7.86 -1.20
C GLY A 56 -1.41 6.37 -1.53
N PHE A 57 -0.63 5.52 -0.85
CA PHE A 57 -0.66 4.07 -1.01
C PHE A 57 -0.16 3.34 0.26
N GLU A 58 -0.46 2.03 0.37
CA GLU A 58 -0.06 1.18 1.52
C GLU A 58 0.85 0.01 1.14
N HIS A 59 1.01 -0.28 -0.15
CA HIS A 59 1.93 -1.32 -0.60
C HIS A 59 3.39 -0.84 -0.53
N GLU A 60 4.35 -1.76 -0.56
CA GLU A 60 5.77 -1.38 -0.68
C GLU A 60 6.02 -0.57 -1.96
N PRO A 61 6.83 0.51 -1.93
CA PRO A 61 7.13 1.33 -3.09
C PRO A 61 7.92 0.53 -4.13
N LYS A 62 7.47 0.52 -5.39
CA LYS A 62 8.06 -0.28 -6.47
C LYS A 62 8.83 0.56 -7.48
N THR A 63 8.39 1.79 -7.72
CA THR A 63 9.03 2.70 -8.69
C THR A 63 9.99 3.65 -7.99
N LEU A 64 10.93 4.21 -8.74
CA LEU A 64 11.83 5.26 -8.23
C LEU A 64 11.05 6.47 -7.71
N GLU A 65 9.97 6.86 -8.38
CA GLU A 65 9.08 7.94 -7.94
C GLU A 65 8.44 7.65 -6.58
N GLN A 66 7.92 6.43 -6.38
CA GLN A 66 7.32 6.04 -5.11
C GLN A 66 8.35 6.00 -3.98
N LYS A 67 9.55 5.46 -4.23
CA LYS A 67 10.64 5.44 -3.24
C LYS A 67 11.05 6.86 -2.83
N ASN A 68 11.21 7.75 -3.82
CA ASN A 68 11.56 9.15 -3.58
C ASN A 68 10.45 9.91 -2.84
N LEU A 69 9.18 9.61 -3.13
CA LEU A 69 8.05 10.19 -2.39
C LEU A 69 8.09 9.77 -0.92
N VAL A 70 8.29 8.48 -0.62
CA VAL A 70 8.38 8.01 0.77
C VAL A 70 9.58 8.64 1.48
N LYS A 71 10.76 8.68 0.84
CA LYS A 71 11.96 9.32 1.41
C LYS A 71 11.73 10.79 1.76
N LYS A 72 11.17 11.57 0.83
CA LYS A 72 10.86 13.00 1.07
C LYS A 72 9.85 13.19 2.18
N THR A 73 8.84 12.33 2.27
CA THR A 73 7.86 12.37 3.36
C THR A 73 8.53 12.08 4.70
N ILE A 74 9.46 11.12 4.78
CA ILE A 74 10.23 10.84 5.99
C ILE A 74 11.07 12.07 6.39
N GLU A 75 11.85 12.63 5.46
CA GLU A 75 12.68 13.82 5.71
C GLU A 75 11.83 15.03 6.18
N LEU A 76 10.64 15.21 5.60
CA LEU A 76 9.70 16.26 6.01
C LEU A 76 9.23 16.05 7.47
N LEU A 77 8.90 14.83 7.85
CA LEU A 77 8.41 14.50 9.19
C LEU A 77 9.53 14.53 10.24
N GLU A 78 10.76 14.16 9.88
CA GLU A 78 11.94 14.30 10.74
C GLU A 78 12.24 15.77 11.08
N ASN A 79 11.88 16.68 10.17
CA ASN A 79 11.89 18.11 10.44
C ASN A 79 10.56 18.58 11.05
N PHE A 80 10.35 18.32 12.34
CA PHE A 80 9.12 18.71 13.06
C PHE A 80 8.69 20.17 12.82
N LYS A 81 9.64 21.12 12.69
CA LYS A 81 9.33 22.54 12.43
C LYS A 81 8.70 22.80 11.06
N SER A 82 8.89 21.90 10.10
CA SER A 82 8.24 21.98 8.78
C SER A 82 6.79 21.54 8.80
N VAL A 83 6.38 20.75 9.80
CA VAL A 83 5.03 20.17 9.88
C VAL A 83 4.18 20.72 11.02
N ALA A 84 4.81 21.28 12.05
CA ALA A 84 4.13 21.85 13.20
C ALA A 84 4.83 23.12 13.71
N ASN A 85 4.04 24.02 14.27
CA ASN A 85 4.53 25.23 14.92
C ASN A 85 4.16 25.20 16.39
N LEU A 86 5.14 25.53 17.25
CA LEU A 86 4.92 25.76 18.67
C LEU A 86 5.01 27.26 18.94
N SER A 87 4.26 27.74 19.92
CA SER A 87 4.29 29.15 20.32
C SER A 87 5.69 29.55 20.79
N GLU A 88 6.15 30.73 20.40
CA GLU A 88 7.49 31.23 20.78
C GLU A 88 7.59 31.42 22.30
N GLU A 89 6.48 31.79 22.95
CA GLU A 89 6.37 31.94 24.40
C GLU A 89 6.62 30.63 25.15
N ALA A 90 6.37 29.47 24.53
CA ALA A 90 6.66 28.17 25.11
C ALA A 90 8.17 27.86 25.15
N SER A 91 8.98 28.55 24.32
CA SER A 91 10.45 28.41 24.28
C SER A 91 10.93 26.96 24.14
N CYS A 92 10.18 26.13 23.41
CA CYS A 92 10.50 24.73 23.23
C CYS A 92 11.74 24.54 22.34
N ASN A 93 12.60 23.60 22.71
CA ASN A 93 13.70 23.13 21.88
C ASN A 93 13.43 21.66 21.51
N ILE A 94 13.66 21.30 20.24
CA ILE A 94 13.55 19.90 19.80
C ILE A 94 14.73 19.13 20.40
N ILE A 95 14.43 18.07 21.16
CA ILE A 95 15.43 17.22 21.81
C ILE A 95 15.70 15.97 20.96
N ASP A 96 14.65 15.41 20.36
CA ASP A 96 14.72 14.19 19.54
C ASP A 96 13.57 14.20 18.52
N THR A 97 13.81 13.59 17.36
CA THR A 97 12.77 13.29 16.36
C THR A 97 13.06 11.92 15.79
N LYS A 98 12.02 11.09 15.64
CA LYS A 98 12.13 9.79 15.01
C LYS A 98 10.92 9.53 14.13
N VAL A 99 11.18 9.03 12.93
CA VAL A 99 10.16 8.53 12.01
C VAL A 99 10.43 7.05 11.77
N SER A 100 9.37 6.25 11.76
CA SER A 100 9.44 4.83 11.42
C SER A 100 8.31 4.49 10.46
N THR A 101 8.59 3.59 9.53
CA THR A 101 7.62 3.12 8.54
C THR A 101 7.69 1.60 8.42
N SER A 102 6.55 0.97 8.13
CA SER A 102 6.48 -0.45 7.77
C SER A 102 6.85 -0.69 6.30
N MET A 103 6.99 0.36 5.49
CA MET A 103 7.37 0.27 4.07
C MET A 103 8.85 -0.08 3.92
N LYS A 104 9.12 -1.25 3.36
CA LYS A 104 10.49 -1.70 3.03
C LYS A 104 10.98 -1.09 1.73
N GLY A 105 12.29 -1.19 1.47
CA GLY A 105 12.89 -0.77 0.19
C GLY A 105 13.14 0.74 0.06
N VAL A 106 13.05 1.48 1.18
CA VAL A 106 13.38 2.92 1.28
C VAL A 106 14.63 3.14 2.17
N GLU A 107 15.21 2.06 2.71
CA GLU A 107 16.36 2.10 3.61
C GLU A 107 17.67 2.53 2.93
N GLU A 108 17.74 2.47 1.59
CA GLU A 108 18.91 2.91 0.80
C GLU A 108 19.10 4.44 0.79
N GLY A 109 18.27 5.20 1.52
CA GLY A 109 18.25 6.66 1.47
C GLY A 109 18.62 7.39 2.76
N LEU A 110 18.90 6.70 3.87
CA LEU A 110 19.16 7.34 5.18
C LEU A 110 20.62 7.77 5.40
N GLY A 111 21.45 7.72 4.35
CA GLY A 111 22.80 8.26 4.34
C GLY A 111 23.53 7.86 3.06
N GLU A 112 24.35 8.77 2.55
CA GLU A 112 25.23 8.65 1.37
C GLU A 112 24.63 9.21 0.07
N HIS A 113 25.12 10.40 -0.30
CA HIS A 113 25.03 10.94 -1.65
C HIS A 113 25.81 10.04 -2.61
N HIS A 114 25.15 9.43 -3.57
CA HIS A 114 25.82 8.92 -4.76
C HIS A 114 25.30 9.66 -6.00
N GLU A 115 26.23 10.36 -6.63
CA GLU A 115 26.14 10.88 -7.98
C GLU A 115 26.16 9.68 -8.93
N ASP A 116 25.02 9.37 -9.54
CA ASP A 116 24.97 8.37 -10.61
C ASP A 116 25.34 9.06 -11.93
N GLU A 117 26.60 8.87 -12.34
CA GLU A 117 27.07 9.09 -13.71
C GLU A 117 26.35 8.12 -14.65
N HIS A 118 25.57 8.65 -15.60
CA HIS A 118 24.96 7.86 -16.66
C HIS A 118 26.02 7.48 -17.71
N HIS A 119 26.34 6.18 -17.79
CA HIS A 119 27.10 5.59 -18.89
C HIS A 119 26.23 5.44 -20.16
N GLU A 120 26.88 5.67 -21.30
CA GLU A 120 26.36 5.66 -22.67
C GLU A 120 25.91 4.25 -23.11
N ASP A 121 24.70 4.16 -23.69
CA ASP A 121 24.20 2.95 -24.35
C ASP A 121 24.80 2.82 -25.76
N GLU A 122 25.67 1.83 -25.96
CA GLU A 122 26.10 1.38 -27.29
C GLU A 122 25.02 0.47 -27.91
N HIS A 123 24.56 0.84 -29.10
CA HIS A 123 23.61 0.08 -29.92
C HIS A 123 24.25 -1.21 -30.48
N HIS A 124 23.59 -2.36 -30.28
CA HIS A 124 23.81 -3.55 -31.08
C HIS A 124 22.60 -3.79 -32.00
N GLU A 125 22.87 -3.79 -33.30
CA GLU A 125 21.99 -4.23 -34.38
C GLU A 125 21.98 -5.77 -34.41
N ASP A 126 20.80 -6.39 -34.33
CA ASP A 126 20.61 -7.81 -34.64
C ASP A 126 19.76 -7.94 -35.91
N GLU A 127 20.40 -8.47 -36.95
CA GLU A 127 19.83 -8.87 -38.23
C GLU A 127 18.95 -10.13 -38.05
N HIS A 128 17.69 -10.07 -38.47
CA HIS A 128 16.85 -11.26 -38.65
C HIS A 128 16.40 -11.39 -40.11
N HIS A 129 16.92 -12.41 -40.78
CA HIS A 129 16.42 -12.97 -42.02
C HIS A 129 15.11 -13.73 -41.75
N GLU A 130 14.05 -13.42 -42.49
CA GLU A 130 12.89 -14.30 -42.62
C GLU A 130 12.80 -14.83 -44.06
N ASP A 131 13.00 -16.14 -44.17
CA ASP A 131 12.83 -16.93 -45.38
C ASP A 131 11.35 -17.28 -45.61
N GLU A 132 11.02 -17.36 -46.89
CA GLU A 132 9.73 -17.67 -47.53
C GLU A 132 9.08 -18.99 -47.06
N HIS A 133 7.76 -18.99 -46.81
CA HIS A 133 6.92 -20.19 -46.96
C HIS A 133 5.48 -19.87 -47.41
N HIS A 134 5.26 -20.13 -48.70
CA HIS A 134 4.08 -20.66 -49.42
C HIS A 134 2.64 -20.38 -48.98
N GLU A 135 1.91 -19.77 -49.94
CA GLU A 135 0.47 -19.80 -50.12
C GLU A 135 -0.05 -21.24 -50.35
N ASP A 136 -1.11 -21.61 -49.65
CA ASP A 136 -2.06 -22.64 -50.08
C ASP A 136 -3.49 -22.18 -49.74
N GLU A 137 -4.28 -21.95 -50.79
CA GLU A 137 -5.73 -21.74 -50.74
C GLU A 137 -6.45 -23.03 -50.28
N HIS A 138 -7.59 -22.92 -49.57
CA HIS A 138 -8.83 -23.67 -49.86
C HIS A 138 -10.02 -23.34 -48.90
N HIS A 139 -11.11 -22.85 -49.52
CA HIS A 139 -12.56 -23.05 -49.30
C HIS A 139 -13.35 -22.65 -48.02
N GLU A 140 -14.25 -21.66 -48.25
CA GLU A 140 -15.73 -21.62 -48.08
C GLU A 140 -16.44 -22.19 -46.83
N ASP A 141 -17.20 -21.29 -46.17
CA ASP A 141 -18.66 -21.38 -45.92
C ASP A 141 -19.27 -19.96 -45.94
#